data_AF-A0A2E0SEU3-F1
#
_entry.id   AF-A0A2E0SEU3-F1
#
_cell.length_a   1.000
_cell.length_b   1.000
_cell.length_c   1.000
_cell.angle_alpha   90.00
_cell.angle_beta   90.00
_cell.angle_gamma   90.00
#
_symmetry.space_group_name_H-M   'P 1'
#
loop_
_entity.id
_entity.type
_entity.pdbx_description
1 polymer ?
#
loop_
_entity_poly.entity_id
_entity_poly.type
_entity_poly.pdbx_seq_one_letter_code
_entity_poly.pdbx_strand_id
1 'polypeptide(L)'
;MKTIAQLLGIDEQLSVFGRPVFVKDLEGGVKAEANRDGTTFIDKDIPKNEIKEAIVHENVHHDQMQQGRLGYDNKNVYWKEDTGSPLEIHPRALMEEGKGSLDWEGEAYDESNKVKNKKNGKRKK
;
A
#
# COMPACT_ATOMS: atom_id res chain seq x y z
N MET A 1 -18.80 8.08 -23.89
CA MET A 1 -19.52 7.75 -22.64
C MET A 1 -18.49 7.52 -21.55
N LYS A 2 -18.77 7.91 -20.31
CA LYS A 2 -17.92 7.52 -19.17
C LYS A 2 -18.08 6.02 -18.91
N THR A 3 -17.00 5.32 -18.59
CA THR A 3 -17.07 3.92 -18.16
C THR A 3 -17.70 3.82 -16.75
N ILE A 4 -18.12 2.63 -16.34
CA ILE A 4 -18.62 2.41 -14.97
C ILE A 4 -17.52 2.74 -13.95
N ALA A 5 -16.26 2.38 -14.22
CA ALA A 5 -15.16 2.70 -13.33
C ALA A 5 -14.99 4.22 -13.17
N GLN A 6 -15.04 4.98 -14.28
CA GLN A 6 -14.98 6.44 -14.25
C GLN A 6 -16.16 7.07 -13.49
N LEU A 7 -17.34 6.44 -13.52
CA LEU A 7 -18.49 6.89 -12.71
C LEU A 7 -18.29 6.63 -11.22
N LEU A 8 -17.57 5.56 -10.86
CA LEU A 8 -17.27 5.18 -9.48
C LEU A 8 -15.96 5.80 -8.95
N GLY A 9 -15.21 6.52 -9.78
CA GLY A 9 -13.90 7.10 -9.41
C GLY A 9 -12.74 6.10 -9.38
N ILE A 10 -12.92 4.91 -9.95
CA ILE A 10 -11.91 3.86 -10.02
C ILE A 10 -10.94 4.14 -11.18
N ASP A 11 -9.65 4.07 -10.90
CA ASP A 11 -8.61 4.11 -11.93
C ASP A 11 -8.43 2.72 -12.56
N GLU A 12 -8.96 2.53 -13.77
CA GLU A 12 -8.91 1.25 -14.48
C GLU A 12 -7.49 0.77 -14.82
N GLN A 13 -6.53 1.70 -14.95
CA GLN A 13 -5.16 1.35 -15.35
C GLN A 13 -4.33 0.84 -14.17
N LEU A 14 -4.59 1.38 -12.98
CA LEU A 14 -3.89 1.02 -11.75
C LEU A 14 -4.56 -0.15 -11.02
N SER A 15 -5.87 -0.34 -11.23
CA SER A 15 -6.65 -1.39 -10.57
C SER A 15 -6.36 -2.78 -11.10
N VAL A 16 -6.45 -3.77 -10.22
CA VAL A 16 -6.54 -5.20 -10.57
C VAL A 16 -7.79 -5.81 -9.93
N PHE A 17 -8.16 -7.02 -10.35
CA PHE A 17 -9.32 -7.71 -9.79
C PHE A 17 -9.19 -7.82 -8.26
N GLY A 18 -10.22 -7.37 -7.54
CA GLY A 18 -10.26 -7.37 -6.07
C GLY A 18 -9.43 -6.28 -5.38
N ARG A 19 -8.72 -5.43 -6.14
CA ARG A 19 -7.95 -4.30 -5.61
C ARG A 19 -8.19 -3.03 -6.43
N PRO A 20 -9.36 -2.38 -6.27
CA PRO A 20 -9.65 -1.13 -6.96
C PRO A 20 -8.76 -0.01 -6.41
N VAL A 21 -8.23 0.82 -7.31
CA VAL A 21 -7.39 1.98 -6.99
C VAL A 21 -8.20 3.26 -7.19
N PHE A 22 -8.14 4.17 -6.23
CA PHE A 22 -8.72 5.51 -6.33
C PHE A 22 -7.62 6.56 -6.16
N VAL A 23 -7.64 7.56 -7.05
CA VAL A 23 -6.76 8.73 -6.95
C VAL A 23 -7.43 9.79 -6.11
N LYS A 24 -6.82 10.21 -5.00
CA LYS A 24 -7.34 11.27 -4.11
C LYS A 24 -6.21 12.13 -3.55
N ASP A 25 -6.58 13.20 -2.85
CA ASP A 25 -5.62 14.01 -2.08
C ASP A 25 -5.31 13.29 -0.76
N LEU A 26 -4.05 12.88 -0.55
CA LEU A 26 -3.60 12.26 0.69
C LEU A 26 -2.84 13.26 1.55
N GLU A 27 -3.16 13.28 2.85
CA GLU A 27 -2.51 14.16 3.80
C GLU A 27 -1.18 13.58 4.31
N GLY A 28 -0.36 14.42 4.94
CA GLY A 28 0.83 13.97 5.67
C GLY A 28 1.99 13.46 4.80
N GLY A 29 1.95 13.66 3.48
CA GLY A 29 2.99 13.17 2.56
C GLY A 29 2.90 11.67 2.26
N VAL A 30 1.79 11.04 2.61
CA VAL A 30 1.47 9.64 2.28
C VAL A 30 1.29 9.53 0.77
N LYS A 31 1.98 8.57 0.14
CA LYS A 31 1.93 8.37 -1.32
C LYS A 31 0.82 7.41 -1.74
N ALA A 32 0.55 6.42 -0.91
CA ALA A 32 -0.51 5.45 -1.11
C ALA A 32 -0.93 4.85 0.24
N GLU A 33 -2.12 4.27 0.28
CA GLU A 33 -2.71 3.65 1.48
C GLU A 33 -3.50 2.41 1.05
N ALA A 34 -3.11 1.23 1.52
CA ALA A 34 -3.89 0.01 1.42
C ALA A 34 -4.95 -0.07 2.52
N ASN A 35 -6.22 -0.27 2.14
CA ASN A 35 -7.32 -0.41 3.07
C ASN A 35 -7.78 -1.86 3.23
N ARG A 36 -8.33 -2.17 4.41
CA ARG A 36 -8.83 -3.50 4.75
C ARG A 36 -9.95 -4.02 3.83
N ASP A 37 -10.69 -3.12 3.17
CA ASP A 37 -11.72 -3.47 2.20
C ASP A 37 -11.16 -3.85 0.82
N GLY A 38 -9.84 -3.87 0.67
CA GLY A 38 -9.13 -4.18 -0.57
C GLY A 38 -8.89 -2.97 -1.47
N THR A 39 -9.41 -1.79 -1.12
CA THR A 39 -9.16 -0.57 -1.89
C THR A 39 -7.73 -0.06 -1.66
N THR A 40 -7.13 0.53 -2.69
CA THR A 40 -5.90 1.33 -2.53
C THR A 40 -6.22 2.78 -2.86
N PHE A 41 -5.82 3.68 -1.98
CA PHE A 41 -5.75 5.09 -2.31
C PHE A 41 -4.35 5.43 -2.78
N ILE A 42 -4.26 6.23 -3.83
CA ILE A 42 -3.01 6.80 -4.30
C ILE A 42 -3.12 8.32 -4.31
N ASP A 43 -2.06 8.98 -3.85
CA ASP A 43 -2.03 10.43 -3.84
C ASP A 43 -2.03 10.97 -5.28
N LYS A 44 -2.80 12.03 -5.52
CA LYS A 44 -2.93 12.65 -6.84
C LYS A 44 -1.63 13.28 -7.35
N ASP A 45 -0.73 13.69 -6.46
CA ASP A 45 0.52 14.38 -6.77
C ASP A 45 1.73 13.43 -6.76
N ILE A 46 1.51 12.12 -6.59
CA ILE A 46 2.57 11.13 -6.64
C ILE A 46 3.33 11.19 -7.99
N PRO A 47 4.68 11.16 -7.97
CA PRO A 47 5.44 11.13 -9.21
C PRO A 47 5.09 9.88 -10.05
N LYS A 48 4.81 10.08 -11.35
CA LYS A 48 4.41 8.98 -12.26
C LYS A 48 5.39 7.80 -12.28
N ASN A 49 6.68 8.08 -12.07
CA ASN A 49 7.73 7.07 -12.00
C ASN A 49 7.74 6.26 -10.69
N GLU A 50 6.96 6.64 -9.69
CA GLU A 50 6.85 5.99 -8.37
C GLU A 50 5.52 5.25 -8.19
N ILE A 51 4.47 5.58 -8.96
CA ILE A 51 3.15 4.92 -8.92
C ILE A 51 3.28 3.39 -8.88
N LYS A 52 4.08 2.83 -9.79
CA LYS A 52 4.23 1.37 -9.87
C LYS A 52 4.90 0.77 -8.62
N GLU A 53 5.83 1.50 -8.00
CA GLU A 53 6.49 1.07 -6.77
C GLU A 53 5.51 1.11 -5.60
N ALA A 54 4.72 2.18 -5.50
CA ALA A 54 3.67 2.33 -4.49
C ALA A 54 2.59 1.23 -4.61
N ILE A 55 2.06 0.97 -5.81
CA ILE A 55 1.06 -0.09 -6.00
C ILE A 55 1.62 -1.47 -5.62
N VAL A 56 2.89 -1.76 -5.91
CA VAL A 56 3.52 -3.03 -5.49
C VAL A 56 3.69 -3.10 -3.98
N HIS A 57 4.05 -1.99 -3.34
CA HIS A 57 4.12 -1.88 -1.88
C HIS A 57 2.76 -2.15 -1.23
N GLU A 58 1.71 -1.44 -1.65
CA GLU A 58 0.35 -1.60 -1.11
C GLU A 58 -0.23 -3.01 -1.36
N ASN A 59 0.17 -3.66 -2.46
CA ASN A 59 -0.24 -5.03 -2.74
C ASN A 59 0.27 -6.03 -1.69
N VAL A 60 1.45 -5.78 -1.11
CA VAL A 60 1.98 -6.59 0.00
C VAL A 60 1.13 -6.39 1.25
N HIS A 61 0.75 -5.16 1.56
CA HIS A 61 -0.16 -4.90 2.69
C HIS A 61 -1.53 -5.55 2.51
N HIS A 62 -2.07 -5.54 1.28
CA HIS A 62 -3.28 -6.31 0.99
C HIS A 62 -3.12 -7.80 1.22
N ASP A 63 -1.98 -8.39 0.83
CA ASP A 63 -1.70 -9.81 1.10
C ASP A 63 -1.58 -10.08 2.61
N GLN A 64 -0.85 -9.23 3.33
CA GLN A 64 -0.72 -9.31 4.79
C GLN A 64 -2.08 -9.19 5.50
N MET A 65 -2.96 -8.29 5.04
CA MET A 65 -4.31 -8.13 5.58
C MET A 65 -5.20 -9.35 5.26
N GLN A 66 -5.14 -9.87 4.04
CA GLN A 66 -5.88 -11.07 3.63
C GLN A 66 -5.43 -12.32 4.41
N GLN A 67 -4.14 -12.40 4.75
CA GLN A 67 -3.57 -13.46 5.58
C GLN A 67 -3.90 -13.31 7.07
N GLY A 68 -4.47 -12.16 7.49
CA GLY A 68 -4.70 -11.84 8.90
C GLY A 68 -3.42 -11.54 9.69
N ARG A 69 -2.33 -11.19 9.00
CA ARG A 69 -1.07 -10.74 9.60
C ARG A 69 -1.09 -9.26 9.92
N LEU A 70 -1.73 -8.44 9.09
CA LEU A 70 -1.87 -7.01 9.28
C LEU A 70 -3.33 -6.61 9.47
N GLY A 71 -3.59 -5.69 10.38
CA GLY A 71 -4.89 -5.03 10.53
C GLY A 71 -4.76 -3.76 11.34
N TYR A 72 -5.80 -2.94 11.36
CA TYR A 72 -5.80 -1.71 12.15
C TYR A 72 -7.22 -1.27 12.51
N ASP A 73 -7.30 -0.42 13.52
CA ASP A 73 -8.47 0.39 13.82
C ASP A 73 -8.05 1.84 14.13
N ASN A 74 -8.94 2.65 14.69
CA ASN A 74 -8.67 4.05 15.01
C ASN A 74 -7.63 4.23 16.13
N LYS A 75 -7.25 3.16 16.85
CA LYS A 75 -6.38 3.19 18.02
C LYS A 75 -5.10 2.39 17.83
N ASN A 76 -5.17 1.25 17.17
CA ASN A 76 -4.05 0.30 17.09
C ASN A 76 -3.82 -0.23 15.68
N VAL A 77 -2.57 -0.59 15.41
CA VAL A 77 -2.18 -1.55 14.37
C VAL A 77 -1.95 -2.90 15.02
N TYR A 78 -2.39 -3.95 14.33
CA TYR A 78 -2.31 -5.34 14.73
C TYR A 78 -1.37 -6.06 13.78
N TRP A 79 -0.34 -6.71 14.31
CA TRP A 79 0.70 -7.33 13.50
C TRP A 79 1.01 -8.76 13.93
N LYS A 80 1.34 -9.60 12.94
CA LYS A 80 1.92 -10.93 13.14
C LYS A 80 2.99 -11.14 12.07
N GLU A 81 4.20 -11.52 12.49
CA GLU A 81 5.29 -11.83 11.55
C GLU A 81 4.87 -12.90 10.53
N ASP A 82 4.20 -13.97 10.99
CA ASP A 82 3.57 -14.99 10.16
C ASP A 82 2.20 -15.42 10.73
N THR A 83 1.52 -16.37 10.07
CA THR A 83 0.17 -16.80 10.48
C THR A 83 0.14 -17.57 11.81
N GLY A 84 1.27 -18.08 12.27
CA GLY A 84 1.45 -18.78 13.55
C GLY A 84 2.02 -17.92 14.68
N SER A 85 2.61 -16.76 14.39
CA SER A 85 3.19 -15.87 15.41
C SER A 85 2.14 -15.34 16.40
N PRO A 86 2.55 -14.91 17.61
CA PRO A 86 1.69 -14.14 18.51
C PRO A 86 1.21 -12.83 17.88
N LEU A 87 0.05 -12.34 18.31
CA LEU A 87 -0.46 -11.03 17.89
C LEU A 87 0.25 -9.92 18.66
N GLU A 88 0.83 -8.99 17.92
CA GLU A 88 1.36 -7.74 18.43
C GLU A 88 0.35 -6.61 18.26
N ILE A 89 0.31 -5.70 19.23
CA ILE A 89 -0.60 -4.54 19.24
C ILE A 89 0.24 -3.29 19.40
N HIS A 90 0.19 -2.44 18.38
CA HIS A 90 0.97 -1.21 18.26
C HIS A 90 0.03 0.00 18.33
N PRO A 91 0.05 0.80 19.42
CA PRO A 91 -0.82 1.98 19.54
C PRO A 91 -0.44 3.07 18.53
N ARG A 92 -1.38 3.49 17.68
CA ARG A 92 -1.18 4.51 16.63
C ARG A 92 -0.69 5.85 17.20
N ALA A 93 -1.14 6.21 18.39
CA ALA A 93 -0.72 7.43 19.07
C ALA A 93 0.77 7.46 19.47
N LEU A 94 1.46 6.32 19.45
CA LEU A 94 2.87 6.18 19.85
C LEU A 94 3.79 5.89 18.65
N MET A 95 3.26 5.84 17.44
CA MET A 95 4.00 5.51 16.21
C MET A 95 3.77 6.56 15.13
N GLU A 96 4.68 6.56 14.16
CA GLU A 96 4.61 7.38 12.95
C GLU A 96 4.11 6.48 11.82
N GLU A 97 2.92 6.73 11.30
CA GLU A 97 2.31 5.90 10.26
C GLU A 97 3.13 5.91 8.96
N GLY A 98 3.24 4.75 8.32
CA GLY A 98 4.03 4.57 7.09
C GLY A 98 5.54 4.68 7.27
N LYS A 99 6.04 4.73 8.52
CA LYS A 99 7.47 4.75 8.78
C LYS A 99 8.09 3.40 8.43
N GLY A 100 9.04 3.39 7.49
CA GLY A 100 9.65 2.15 7.00
C GLY A 100 10.48 1.34 8.00
N SER A 101 10.56 1.74 9.27
CA SER A 101 11.11 0.92 10.35
C SER A 101 10.07 0.05 11.06
N LEU A 102 8.79 0.14 10.69
CA LEU A 102 7.72 -0.70 11.25
C LEU A 102 7.79 -2.10 10.64
N ASP A 103 7.46 -3.13 11.42
CA ASP A 103 7.75 -4.53 11.06
C ASP A 103 7.02 -4.99 9.78
N TRP A 104 5.79 -4.52 9.57
CA TRP A 104 5.00 -4.86 8.37
C TRP A 104 5.48 -4.17 7.09
N GLU A 105 6.28 -3.11 7.21
CA GLU A 105 6.77 -2.32 6.08
C GLU A 105 7.94 -3.01 5.36
N GLY A 106 8.72 -3.84 6.07
CA GLY A 106 9.93 -4.45 5.53
C GLY A 106 9.69 -5.25 4.25
N GLU A 107 8.71 -6.16 4.27
CA GLU A 107 8.33 -6.98 3.11
C GLU A 107 7.86 -6.11 1.93
N ALA A 108 7.10 -5.06 2.22
CA ALA A 108 6.56 -4.15 1.21
C ALA A 108 7.65 -3.28 0.57
N TYR A 109 8.60 -2.78 1.36
CA TYR A 109 9.78 -2.08 0.84
C TYR A 109 10.69 -3.00 0.02
N ASP A 110 10.88 -4.24 0.44
CA ASP A 110 11.70 -5.19 -0.32
C ASP A 110 11.13 -5.45 -1.72
N GLU A 111 9.82 -5.68 -1.85
CA GLU A 111 9.17 -5.90 -3.15
C GLU A 111 9.18 -4.64 -4.04
N SER A 112 8.83 -3.48 -3.47
CA SER A 112 8.86 -2.20 -4.21
C SER A 112 10.27 -1.81 -4.65
N ASN A 113 11.30 -2.09 -3.83
CA ASN A 113 12.70 -1.84 -4.18
C ASN A 113 13.19 -2.72 -5.33
N LYS A 114 12.71 -3.97 -5.46
CA LYS A 114 13.00 -4.82 -6.64
C LYS A 114 12.53 -4.15 -7.93
N VAL A 115 11.34 -3.53 -7.91
CA VAL A 115 10.80 -2.78 -9.05
C VAL A 115 11.65 -1.54 -9.35
N LYS A 116 11.98 -0.76 -8.31
CA LYS A 116 12.83 0.43 -8.40
C LYS A 116 14.20 0.14 -8.99
N ASN A 117 14.86 -0.91 -8.51
CA ASN A 117 16.19 -1.33 -8.95
C ASN A 117 16.18 -1.80 -10.40
N LYS A 118 15.16 -2.58 -10.81
CA LYS A 118 15.00 -3.03 -12.20
C LYS A 118 14.77 -1.85 -13.15
N LYS A 119 14.01 -0.83 -12.72
CA LYS A 119 13.81 0.42 -13.47
C LYS A 119 15.12 1.18 -13.64
N ASN A 120 15.90 1.33 -12.57
CA ASN A 120 17.17 2.05 -12.60
C ASN A 120 18.23 1.31 -13.43
N GLY A 121 18.28 -0.02 -13.37
CA GLY A 121 19.16 -0.84 -14.22
C GLY A 121 18.85 -0.72 -15.71
N LYS A 122 17.57 -0.58 -16.09
CA LYS A 122 17.16 -0.32 -17.47
C LYS A 122 17.52 1.07 -17.99
N ARG A 123 17.59 2.09 -17.12
CA ARG A 123 18.00 3.46 -17.49
C ARG A 123 19.52 3.61 -17.69
N LYS A 124 20.32 2.68 -17.16
CA LYS A 124 21.79 2.67 -17.29
C LYS A 124 22.30 1.90 -18.51
N LYS A 125 21.42 1.24 -19.27
CA LYS A 125 21.73 0.61 -20.56
C LYS A 125 21.16 1.47 -21.67
#